data_AF-A0A1Y3B678-F1
#
_entry.id   AF-A0A1Y3B678-F1
#
_cell.length_a   1.000
_cell.length_b   1.000
_cell.length_c   1.000
_cell.angle_alpha   90.00
_cell.angle_beta   90.00
_cell.angle_gamma   90.00
#
_symmetry.space_group_name_H-M   'P 1'
#
loop_
_entity.id
_entity.type
_entity.pdbx_description
1 polymer ?
#
loop_
_entity_poly.entity_id
_entity_poly.type
_entity_poly.pdbx_seq_one_letter_code
_entity_poly.pdbx_strand_id
1 'polypeptide(L)'
;MFKKWFPPNEQTIALSVLLIGNALGLILNVPISAAITHITLPQNIPEWSLLFFGGSALHIIWLILWIVLVTDIPEKHRLIDDKEIFYIRQNSNNVLETVILKCG
;
A
#
# COMPACT_ATOMS: atom_id res chain seq x y z
N MET A 1 2.25 -4.20 -11.98
CA MET A 1 1.81 -2.91 -11.45
C MET A 1 2.96 -2.17 -10.77
N PHE A 2 3.42 -2.60 -9.59
CA PHE A 2 4.44 -1.90 -8.77
C PHE A 2 5.78 -1.58 -9.48
N LYS A 3 6.34 -2.51 -10.26
CA LYS A 3 7.61 -2.31 -11.00
C LYS A 3 7.59 -1.19 -12.05
N LYS A 4 6.40 -0.76 -12.50
CA LYS A 4 6.26 0.33 -13.48
C LYS A 4 6.28 1.72 -12.85
N TRP A 5 6.10 1.78 -11.53
CA TRP A 5 5.99 3.02 -10.76
C TRP A 5 7.32 3.45 -10.12
N PHE A 6 8.22 2.50 -9.88
CA PHE A 6 9.48 2.78 -9.19
C PHE A 6 10.67 2.29 -10.02
N PRO A 7 11.73 3.11 -10.17
CA PRO A 7 12.97 2.66 -10.79
C PRO A 7 13.63 1.54 -9.94
N PRO A 8 14.50 0.70 -10.53
CA PRO A 8 15.03 -0.49 -9.87
C PRO A 8 15.82 -0.21 -8.59
N ASN A 9 16.43 0.96 -8.47
CA ASN A 9 17.20 1.39 -7.29
C ASN A 9 16.30 1.69 -6.08
N GLU A 10 15.10 2.23 -6.30
CA GLU A 10 14.18 2.72 -5.27
C GLU A 10 13.10 1.70 -4.92
N GLN A 11 12.89 0.71 -5.80
CA GLN A 11 11.91 -0.35 -5.60
C GLN A 11 12.09 -1.06 -4.24
N THR A 12 13.33 -1.35 -3.84
CA THR A 12 13.62 -2.06 -2.58
C THR A 12 13.29 -1.21 -1.35
N ILE A 13 13.46 0.11 -1.43
CA ILE A 13 13.12 1.04 -0.33
C ILE A 13 11.60 1.09 -0.19
N ALA A 14 10.88 1.25 -1.30
CA ALA A 14 9.41 1.26 -1.31
C ALA A 14 8.84 -0.06 -0.77
N LEU A 15 9.43 -1.21 -1.14
CA LEU A 15 9.04 -2.52 -0.57
C LEU A 15 9.33 -2.60 0.94
N SER A 16 10.48 -2.10 1.40
CA SER A 16 10.81 -2.09 2.84
C SER A 16 9.79 -1.32 3.65
N VAL A 17 9.35 -0.15 3.16
CA VAL A 17 8.30 0.65 3.81
C VAL A 17 6.97 -0.12 3.87
N LEU A 18 6.57 -0.78 2.79
CA LEU A 18 5.35 -1.61 2.76
C LEU A 18 5.41 -2.76 3.77
N LEU A 19 6.56 -3.41 3.89
CA LEU A 19 6.77 -4.52 4.83
C LEU A 19 6.69 -4.05 6.29
N ILE A 20 7.29 -2.90 6.59
CA ILE A 20 7.19 -2.28 7.93
C ILE A 20 5.74 -1.92 8.23
N GLY A 21 5.01 -1.33 7.28
CA GLY A 21 3.59 -1.01 7.43
C GLY A 21 2.74 -2.24 7.75
N ASN A 22 3.00 -3.36 7.06
CA ASN A 22 2.31 -4.62 7.32
C ASN A 22 2.60 -5.16 8.74
N ALA A 23 3.86 -5.14 9.16
CA ALA A 23 4.24 -5.58 10.50
C ALA A 23 3.60 -4.72 11.60
N LEU A 24 3.60 -3.39 11.42
CA LEU A 24 2.96 -2.45 12.34
C LEU A 24 1.45 -2.68 12.41
N GLY A 25 0.79 -2.89 11.27
CA GLY A 25 -0.64 -3.21 11.22
C GLY A 25 -0.98 -4.44 12.06
N LEU A 26 -0.18 -5.50 11.97
CA LEU A 26 -0.39 -6.72 12.76
C LEU A 26 -0.22 -6.47 14.26
N ILE A 27 0.81 -5.71 14.66
CA ILE A 27 1.09 -5.37 16.05
C ILE A 27 -0.04 -4.52 16.65
N LEU A 28 -0.59 -3.58 15.89
CA LEU A 28 -1.66 -2.70 16.34
C LEU A 28 -3.04 -3.39 16.33
N ASN A 29 -3.28 -4.32 15.42
CA ASN A 29 -4.58 -4.96 15.26
C ASN A 29 -5.01 -5.75 16.51
N VAL A 30 -4.06 -6.41 17.18
CA VAL A 30 -4.33 -7.19 18.40
C VAL A 30 -4.83 -6.34 19.58
N PRO A 31 -4.13 -5.28 20.03
CA PRO A 31 -4.60 -4.43 21.11
C PRO A 31 -5.87 -3.65 20.74
N ILE A 32 -6.02 -3.22 19.49
CA ILE A 32 -7.25 -2.58 19.01
C ILE A 32 -8.43 -3.57 19.15
N SER A 33 -8.23 -4.82 18.74
CA SER A 33 -9.28 -5.83 18.84
C SER A 33 -9.68 -6.09 20.29
N ALA A 34 -8.69 -6.19 21.20
CA ALA A 34 -8.92 -6.34 22.63
C ALA A 34 -9.65 -5.13 23.24
N ALA A 35 -9.28 -3.91 22.86
CA ALA A 35 -9.93 -2.70 23.35
C ALA A 35 -11.40 -2.62 22.93
N ILE A 36 -11.74 -3.03 21.70
CA ILE A 36 -13.11 -3.03 21.18
C ILE A 36 -13.97 -4.07 21.91
N THR A 37 -13.44 -5.25 22.23
CA THR A 37 -14.17 -6.24 23.04
C THR A 37 -14.41 -5.81 24.48
N HIS A 38 -13.66 -4.83 25.02
CA HIS A 38 -13.92 -4.31 26.36
C HIS A 38 -15.05 -3.25 26.40
N ILE A 39 -15.53 -2.78 25.25
CA ILE A 39 -16.63 -1.83 25.16
C ILE A 39 -17.95 -2.61 25.29
N THR A 40 -18.54 -2.57 26.49
CA THR A 40 -19.85 -3.17 26.74
C THR A 40 -20.95 -2.44 25.95
N LEU A 41 -21.57 -3.15 25.01
CA LEU A 41 -22.73 -2.67 24.24
C LEU A 41 -24.05 -3.02 24.96
N PRO A 42 -25.17 -2.36 24.61
CA PRO A 42 -26.48 -2.64 25.20
C PRO A 42 -26.85 -4.13 25.10
N GLN A 43 -27.57 -4.62 26.10
CA GLN A 43 -27.79 -6.02 26.53
C GLN A 43 -28.20 -7.07 25.46
N ASN A 44 -28.41 -6.68 24.20
CA ASN A 44 -28.91 -7.53 23.12
C ASN A 44 -27.93 -7.69 21.94
N ILE A 45 -26.76 -7.04 21.97
CA ILE A 45 -25.79 -7.07 20.86
C ILE A 45 -24.49 -7.72 21.33
N PRO A 46 -24.03 -8.80 20.67
CA PRO A 46 -22.75 -9.39 21.00
C PRO A 46 -21.59 -8.44 20.67
N GLU A 47 -20.63 -8.31 21.58
CA GLU A 47 -19.50 -7.37 21.53
C GLU A 47 -18.60 -7.61 20.30
N TRP A 48 -18.50 -8.86 19.83
CA TRP A 48 -17.77 -9.22 18.62
C TRP A 48 -18.40 -8.66 17.34
N SER A 49 -19.69 -8.33 17.34
CA SER A 49 -20.39 -7.80 16.18
C SER A 49 -19.75 -6.48 15.70
N LEU A 50 -19.36 -5.61 16.64
CA LEU A 50 -18.75 -4.32 16.34
C LEU A 50 -17.36 -4.45 15.69
N LEU A 51 -16.58 -5.46 16.09
CA LEU A 51 -15.28 -5.75 15.48
C LEU A 51 -15.40 -6.04 13.99
N PHE A 52 -16.35 -6.91 13.61
CA PHE A 52 -16.53 -7.28 12.21
C PHE A 52 -17.21 -6.16 11.42
N PHE A 53 -18.36 -5.67 11.87
CA PHE A 53 -19.09 -4.66 11.12
C PHE A 53 -18.33 -3.32 11.04
N GLY A 54 -17.68 -2.90 12.13
CA GLY A 54 -16.85 -1.69 12.14
C GLY A 54 -15.57 -1.84 11.31
N GLY A 55 -14.85 -2.94 11.47
CA GLY A 55 -13.63 -3.22 10.71
C GLY A 55 -13.88 -3.38 9.21
N SER A 56 -14.99 -4.01 8.83
CA SER A 56 -15.41 -4.13 7.43
C SER A 56 -15.84 -2.80 6.83
N ALA A 57 -16.58 -1.96 7.56
CA ALA A 57 -16.96 -0.63 7.06
C ALA A 57 -15.73 0.25 6.79
N LEU A 58 -14.74 0.23 7.69
CA LEU A 58 -13.48 0.95 7.51
C LEU A 58 -12.70 0.43 6.27
N HIS A 59 -12.65 -0.89 6.08
CA HIS A 59 -12.02 -1.49 4.90
C HIS A 59 -12.73 -1.12 3.60
N ILE A 60 -14.06 -1.01 3.60
CA ILE A 60 -14.82 -0.58 2.43
C ILE A 60 -14.48 0.88 2.08
N ILE A 61 -14.41 1.77 3.08
CA ILE A 61 -14.00 3.17 2.87
C ILE A 61 -12.58 3.21 2.27
N TRP A 62 -11.65 2.45 2.84
CA TRP A 62 -10.29 2.33 2.33
C TRP A 62 -10.24 1.80 0.91
N LEU A 63 -11.06 0.79 0.57
CA LEU A 63 -11.16 0.22 -0.77
C LEU A 63 -11.64 1.27 -1.78
N ILE A 64 -12.65 2.07 -1.43
CA ILE A 64 -13.16 3.15 -2.28
C ILE A 64 -12.05 4.19 -2.52
N LEU A 65 -11.36 4.61 -1.46
CA LEU A 65 -10.22 5.52 -1.58
C LEU A 65 -9.13 4.94 -2.48
N TRP A 66 -8.82 3.65 -2.33
CA TRP A 66 -7.82 2.96 -3.15
C TRP A 66 -8.20 2.95 -4.63
N ILE A 67 -9.47 2.67 -4.96
CA ILE A 67 -9.96 2.68 -6.34
C ILE A 67 -9.86 4.08 -6.97
N VAL A 68 -10.06 5.14 -6.19
CA VAL A 68 -9.98 6.53 -6.68
C VAL A 68 -8.53 7.01 -6.81
N LEU A 69 -7.66 6.67 -5.87
CA LEU A 69 -6.27 7.16 -5.83
C LEU A 69 -5.32 6.33 -6.69
N VAL A 70 -5.48 5.01 -6.71
CA VAL A 70 -4.48 4.12 -7.29
C VAL A 70 -4.85 3.79 -8.73
N THR A 71 -3.95 4.17 -9.66
CA THR A 71 -4.07 3.86 -11.08
C THR A 71 -2.97 2.87 -11.50
N ASP A 72 -3.29 1.89 -12.32
CA ASP A 72 -2.33 0.86 -12.77
C ASP A 72 -1.26 1.40 -13.74
N ILE A 73 -1.54 2.51 -14.40
CA ILE A 73 -0.74 3.08 -15.48
C ILE A 73 -0.28 4.48 -15.05
N PRO A 74 1.04 4.72 -14.87
CA PRO A 74 1.55 6.04 -14.49
C PRO A 74 1.15 7.10 -15.52
N GLU A 75 1.17 6.75 -16.81
CA GLU A 75 0.78 7.63 -17.93
C GLU A 75 -0.69 8.08 -17.93
N LYS A 76 -1.59 7.40 -17.18
CA LYS A 76 -2.99 7.82 -17.03
C LYS A 76 -3.27 8.56 -15.73
N HIS A 77 -2.26 8.74 -14.87
CA HIS A 77 -2.46 9.38 -13.60
C HIS A 77 -2.50 10.90 -13.77
N ARG A 78 -3.62 11.53 -13.38
CA ARG A 78 -3.90 12.95 -13.61
C ARG A 78 -2.95 13.92 -12.87
N LEU A 79 -2.09 13.40 -12.01
CA LEU A 79 -1.20 14.15 -11.11
C LEU A 79 0.29 13.93 -11.41
N ILE A 80 0.65 13.06 -12.36
CA ILE A 80 2.05 12.79 -12.67
C ILE A 80 2.57 13.82 -13.68
N ASP A 81 3.75 14.37 -13.42
CA ASP A 81 4.40 15.34 -14.31
C ASP A 81 5.18 14.61 -15.41
N ASP A 82 5.23 15.19 -16.61
CA ASP A 82 5.93 14.58 -17.76
C ASP A 82 7.43 14.37 -17.47
N LYS A 83 8.02 15.20 -16.60
CA LYS A 83 9.42 15.06 -16.15
C LYS A 83 9.64 13.80 -15.32
N GLU A 84 8.67 13.41 -14.51
CA GLU A 84 8.76 12.24 -13.64
C GLU A 84 8.69 10.95 -14.47
N ILE A 85 7.83 10.91 -15.49
CA ILE A 85 7.77 9.81 -16.47
C ILE A 85 9.11 9.66 -17.20
N PHE A 86 9.71 10.77 -17.65
CA PHE A 86 11.02 10.75 -18.32
C PHE A 86 12.12 10.19 -17.40
N TYR A 87 12.15 10.62 -16.13
CA TYR A 87 13.10 10.13 -15.13
C TYR A 87 12.99 8.61 -14.91
N ILE A 88 11.77 8.09 -14.72
CA ILE A 88 11.54 6.65 -14.53
C ILE A 88 12.02 5.85 -15.74
N ARG A 89 11.72 6.33 -16.95
CA ARG A 89 12.12 5.66 -18.20
C ARG A 89 13.64 5.66 -18.41
N GLN A 90 14.30 6.79 -18.15
CA GLN A 90 15.75 6.90 -18.29
C GLN A 90 16.49 5.99 -17.29
N ASN A 91 16.07 5.99 -16.02
CA ASN A 91 16.75 5.21 -14.98
C ASN A 91 16.54 3.70 -15.16
N SER A 92 15.41 3.27 -15.74
CA SER A 92 15.19 1.87 -16.09
C SER A 92 16.14 1.34 -17.17
N ASN A 93 16.55 2.17 -18.13
CA ASN A 93 17.45 1.76 -19.22
C ASN A 93 18.91 1.65 -18.75
N ASN A 94 19.38 2.62 -17.95
CA ASN A 94 20.75 2.63 -17.40
C ASN A 94 21.06 1.40 -16.53
N VAL A 95 20.05 0.89 -15.81
CA VAL A 95 20.20 -0.34 -15.01
C VAL A 95 20.36 -1.56 -15.91
N LEU A 96 19.68 -1.63 -17.04
CA LEU A 96 19.82 -2.76 -17.96
C LEU A 96 21.22 -2.79 -18.59
N GLU A 97 21.77 -1.64 -18.99
CA GLU A 97 23.13 -1.57 -19.51
C GLU A 97 24.18 -1.99 -18.47
N THR A 98 24.05 -1.52 -17.22
CA THR A 98 25.01 -1.88 -16.15
C THR A 98 24.93 -3.36 -15.76
N VAL A 99 23.75 -3.98 -15.80
CA VAL A 99 23.60 -5.43 -15.57
C VAL A 99 24.21 -6.22 -16.72
N ILE A 100 23.98 -5.82 -17.98
CA ILE A 100 24.53 -6.50 -19.15
C ILE A 100 26.07 -6.41 -19.16
N LEU A 101 26.64 -5.23 -18.88
CA LEU A 101 28.10 -5.03 -18.82
C LEU A 101 28.78 -5.75 -17.65
N LYS A 102 28.06 -6.10 -16.59
CA LYS A 102 28.60 -6.91 -15.47
C LYS A 102 28.51 -8.42 -15.70
N CYS A 103 27.68 -8.86 -16.64
CA CYS A 103 27.44 -10.27 -16.92
C CYS A 103 28.18 -10.80 -18.16
N GLY A 104 28.88 -9.95 -18.92
CA GLY A 104 29.78 -10.33 -20.01
C GLY A 104 31.24 -10.18 -19.61
#